data_AF-A0A2X3DS24-F1
#
_entry.id   AF-A0A2X3DS24-F1
#
_cell.length_a   1.000
_cell.length_b   1.000
_cell.length_c   1.000
_cell.angle_alpha   90.00
_cell.angle_beta   90.00
_cell.angle_gamma   90.00
#
_symmetry.space_group_name_H-M   'P 1'
#
loop_
_entity.id
_entity.type
_entity.pdbx_description
1 polymer ?
#
loop_
_entity_poly.entity_id
_entity_poly.type
_entity_poly.pdbx_seq_one_letter_code
_entity_poly.pdbx_strand_id
1 'polypeptide(L)'
;MLQETLQTPGPAKVLNRDQAEALFAAYNGTPVRRKELLGDVVIFAAGTGQTLDSRFFKEQVFQMKGLHGGLSESEMRVPLLRYVS
;
A
#
# COMPACT_ATOMS: atom_id res chain seq x y z
N MET A 1 14.02 7.95 17.41
CA MET A 1 12.81 7.12 17.34
C MET A 1 11.72 7.93 16.67
N LEU A 2 11.39 7.63 15.41
CA LEU A 2 10.28 8.26 14.70
C LEU A 2 9.09 7.30 14.77
N GLN A 3 8.22 7.51 15.76
CA GLN A 3 6.86 6.98 15.73
C GLN A 3 6.03 7.96 14.92
N GLU A 4 5.90 7.74 13.61
CA GLU A 4 4.82 8.37 12.84
C GLU A 4 3.55 7.56 13.09
N THR A 5 2.66 8.14 13.89
CA THR A 5 1.33 7.63 14.17
C THR A 5 0.54 7.53 12.86
N LEU A 6 0.11 6.32 12.50
CA LEU A 6 -0.80 6.06 11.39
C LEU A 6 -2.20 6.60 11.73
N GLN A 7 -2.41 7.91 11.70
CA GLN A 7 -3.73 8.53 11.83
C GLN A 7 -3.93 9.64 10.79
N THR A 8 -5.03 9.53 10.03
CA THR A 8 -5.60 10.48 9.02
C THR A 8 -4.91 10.56 7.65
N PRO A 9 -5.66 10.83 6.55
CA PRO A 9 -5.19 10.69 5.18
C PRO A 9 -4.22 11.82 4.87
N GLY A 10 -2.93 11.57 5.08
CA GLY A 10 -1.87 12.45 4.63
C GLY A 10 -1.88 12.61 3.11
N PRO A 11 -1.23 13.65 2.56
CA PRO A 11 -1.06 13.81 1.12
C PRO A 11 -0.43 12.55 0.50
N ALA A 12 -0.63 12.36 -0.80
CA ALA A 12 -0.03 11.23 -1.50
C ALA A 12 1.47 11.18 -1.19
N LYS A 13 1.95 10.03 -0.70
CA LYS A 13 3.34 9.89 -0.25
C LYS A 13 4.14 9.31 -1.41
N VAL A 14 5.16 10.04 -1.84
CA VAL A 14 6.09 9.62 -2.89
C VAL A 14 7.40 9.26 -2.23
N LEU A 15 7.80 8.01 -2.34
CA LEU A 15 9.03 7.47 -1.76
C LEU A 15 9.97 7.00 -2.85
N ASN A 16 11.26 7.14 -2.61
CA ASN A 16 12.25 6.40 -3.40
C ASN A 16 12.31 4.92 -2.94
N ARG A 17 13.03 4.08 -3.70
CA ARG A 17 13.18 2.64 -3.41
C ARG A 17 13.60 2.37 -1.96
N ASP A 18 14.65 3.02 -1.46
CA ASP A 18 15.22 2.75 -0.13
C ASP A 18 14.25 3.15 0.99
N GLN A 19 13.55 4.28 0.83
CA GLN A 19 12.54 4.74 1.78
C GLN A 19 11.35 3.80 1.83
N ALA A 20 10.89 3.30 0.68
CA ALA A 20 9.80 2.34 0.61
C ALA A 20 10.20 0.97 1.19
N GLU A 21 11.43 0.51 0.95
CA GLU A 21 11.99 -0.69 1.57
C GLU A 21 11.97 -0.57 3.10
N ALA A 22 12.48 0.53 3.64
CA ALA A 22 12.50 0.79 5.07
C ALA A 22 11.08 0.83 5.67
N LEU A 23 10.13 1.47 4.99
CA LEU A 23 8.73 1.53 5.42
C LEU A 23 8.10 0.13 5.48
N PHE A 24 8.26 -0.68 4.44
CA PHE A 24 7.70 -2.03 4.39
C PHE A 24 8.34 -2.96 5.42
N ALA A 25 9.64 -2.84 5.64
CA ALA A 25 10.33 -3.63 6.66
C ALA A 25 9.83 -3.29 8.07
N ALA A 26 9.66 -2.00 8.36
CA ALA A 26 9.12 -1.53 9.64
C ALA A 26 7.67 -1.97 9.85
N TYR A 27 6.83 -1.88 8.81
CA TYR A 27 5.42 -2.26 8.88
C TYR A 27 5.22 -3.78 9.02
N ASN A 28 5.91 -4.58 8.19
CA ASN A 28 5.74 -6.03 8.18
C ASN A 28 6.51 -6.76 9.29
N GLY A 29 7.45 -6.06 9.96
CA GLY A 29 8.37 -6.67 10.92
C GLY A 29 9.41 -7.61 10.27
N THR A 30 9.53 -7.60 8.94
CA THR A 30 10.47 -8.46 8.19
C THR A 30 11.05 -7.73 6.97
N PRO A 31 12.31 -7.98 6.57
CA PRO A 31 12.91 -7.37 5.39
C PRO A 31 12.16 -7.67 4.08
N VAL A 32 12.22 -6.75 3.12
CA VAL A 32 11.69 -6.94 1.76
C VAL A 32 12.54 -7.99 1.03
N ARG A 33 11.92 -9.09 0.60
CA ARG A 33 12.65 -10.24 0.01
C ARG A 33 13.18 -10.01 -1.41
N ARG A 34 12.52 -9.16 -2.20
CA ARG A 34 12.81 -8.93 -3.63
C ARG A 34 12.88 -7.44 -3.93
N LYS A 35 13.80 -6.74 -3.27
CA LYS A 35 13.94 -5.28 -3.37
C LYS A 35 14.25 -4.79 -4.79
N GLU A 36 14.88 -5.64 -5.60
CA GLU A 36 15.19 -5.38 -7.00
C GLU A 36 13.94 -5.24 -7.89
N LEU A 37 12.79 -5.77 -7.45
CA LEU A 37 11.52 -5.61 -8.15
C LEU A 37 10.76 -4.35 -7.73
N LEU A 38 11.23 -3.62 -6.71
CA LEU A 38 10.59 -2.39 -6.31
C LEU A 38 10.98 -1.27 -7.28
N GLY A 39 9.99 -0.53 -7.76
CA GLY A 39 10.23 0.63 -8.61
C GLY A 39 11.13 1.66 -7.92
N ASP A 40 11.83 2.49 -8.71
CA ASP A 40 12.65 3.58 -8.16
C ASP A 40 11.79 4.61 -7.42
N VAL A 41 10.51 4.69 -7.78
CA VAL A 41 9.50 5.54 -7.15
C VAL A 41 8.30 4.68 -6.75
N VAL A 42 7.85 4.84 -5.51
CA VAL A 42 6.65 4.21 -4.95
C VAL A 42 5.71 5.31 -4.52
N ILE A 43 4.46 5.26 -5.00
CA ILE A 43 3.44 6.27 -4.75
C ILE A 43 2.31 5.63 -3.96
N PHE A 44 2.02 6.21 -2.79
CA PHE A 44 0.84 5.86 -2.00
C PHE A 44 -0.23 6.93 -2.21
N ALA A 45 -1.40 6.51 -2.70
CA ALA A 45 -2.55 7.37 -2.81
C ALA A 45 -3.05 7.80 -1.42
N ALA A 46 -3.53 9.04 -1.32
CA ALA A 46 -4.14 9.57 -0.10
C ALA A 46 -5.62 9.19 -0.01
N GLY A 47 -6.10 8.90 1.20
CA GLY A 47 -7.53 8.70 1.47
C GLY A 47 -8.11 7.48 0.76
N THR A 48 -9.25 7.66 0.10
CA THR A 48 -10.00 6.61 -0.60
C THR A 48 -9.82 6.65 -2.12
N GLY A 49 -8.85 7.44 -2.60
CA GLY A 49 -8.56 7.58 -4.02
C GLY A 49 -8.01 6.26 -4.61
N GLN A 50 -8.51 5.88 -5.78
CA GLN A 50 -8.02 4.73 -6.53
C GLN A 50 -7.06 5.22 -7.62
N THR A 51 -5.90 4.56 -7.74
CA THR A 51 -4.95 4.85 -8.82
C THR A 51 -5.19 3.88 -9.96
N LEU A 52 -5.53 4.41 -11.13
CA LEU A 52 -5.65 3.66 -12.38
C LEU A 52 -4.54 4.09 -13.33
N ASP A 53 -3.85 3.10 -13.88
CA ASP A 53 -2.83 3.33 -14.89
C ASP A 53 -3.51 3.58 -16.25
N SER A 54 -3.17 4.72 -16.86
CA SER A 54 -3.74 5.17 -18.14
C SER A 54 -3.46 4.24 -19.31
N ARG A 55 -2.49 3.32 -19.20
CA ARG A 55 -2.27 2.26 -20.21
C ARG A 55 -3.37 1.22 -20.21
N PHE A 56 -4.07 1.08 -19.09
CA PHE A 56 -5.20 0.16 -18.93
C PHE A 56 -6.54 0.89 -19.06
N PHE A 57 -6.58 1.96 -19.86
CA PHE A 57 -7.79 2.73 -20.17
C PHE A 57 -8.76 1.92 -21.03
N LYS A 58 -9.40 0.93 -20.43
CA LYS A 58 -10.46 0.11 -21.01
C LYS A 58 -11.71 0.30 -20.16
N GLU A 59 -12.88 0.36 -20.78
CA GLU A 59 -14.16 0.56 -20.07
C GLU A 59 -14.36 -0.44 -18.92
N GLN A 60 -13.88 -1.67 -19.05
CA GLN A 60 -14.01 -2.71 -18.02
C GLN A 60 -13.29 -2.34 -16.72
N VAL A 61 -12.20 -1.56 -16.79
CA VAL A 61 -11.42 -1.16 -15.61
C VAL A 61 -12.18 -0.15 -14.76
N PHE A 62 -12.97 0.73 -15.39
CA PHE A 62 -13.85 1.67 -14.68
C PHE A 62 -15.04 1.00 -13.99
N GLN A 63 -15.36 -0.24 -14.38
CA GLN A 63 -16.41 -1.04 -13.76
C GLN A 63 -15.89 -1.93 -12.62
N MET A 64 -14.58 -1.92 -12.34
CA MET A 64 -14.02 -2.69 -11.24
C MET A 64 -14.48 -2.11 -9.90
N LYS A 65 -15.28 -2.90 -9.17
CA LYS A 65 -15.73 -2.57 -7.82
C LYS A 65 -14.71 -3.09 -6.81
N GLY A 66 -14.21 -2.21 -5.94
CA GLY A 66 -13.35 -2.58 -4.81
C GLY A 66 -11.90 -2.88 -5.22
N LEU A 67 -11.18 -1.87 -5.74
CA LEU A 67 -9.73 -1.93 -5.88
C LEU A 67 -9.06 -1.84 -4.50
N HIS A 68 -7.97 -2.60 -4.32
CA HIS A 68 -7.16 -2.59 -3.11
C HIS A 68 -5.68 -2.45 -3.47
N GLY A 69 -4.86 -2.04 -2.50
CA GLY A 69 -3.40 -1.95 -2.65
C GLY A 69 -2.80 -0.73 -1.97
N GLY A 70 -3.61 0.12 -1.34
CA GLY A 70 -3.14 1.19 -0.48
C GLY A 70 -2.73 0.70 0.90
N LEU A 71 -2.22 1.64 1.70
CA LEU A 71 -1.75 1.39 3.08
C LEU A 71 -2.78 1.82 4.14
N SER A 72 -4.04 2.01 3.75
CA SER A 72 -5.10 2.37 4.69
C SER A 72 -5.42 1.19 5.62
N GLU A 73 -5.85 1.46 6.85
CA GLU A 73 -6.25 0.39 7.80
C GLU A 73 -7.34 -0.50 7.19
N SER A 74 -8.30 0.10 6.48
CA SER A 74 -9.40 -0.62 5.83
C SER A 74 -8.96 -1.60 4.74
N GLU A 75 -7.83 -1.35 4.07
CA GLU A 75 -7.29 -2.25 3.05
C GLU A 75 -6.35 -3.31 3.62
N MET A 76 -5.61 -2.98 4.68
CA MET A 76 -4.58 -3.87 5.23
C MET A 76 -5.10 -4.79 6.35
N ARG A 77 -6.22 -4.45 6.99
CA ARG A 77 -6.76 -5.21 8.11
C ARG A 77 -7.38 -6.53 7.63
N VAL A 78 -6.65 -7.62 7.84
CA VAL A 78 -7.11 -9.00 7.57
C VAL A 78 -7.28 -9.75 8.89
N PRO A 79 -8.45 -10.34 9.18
CA PRO A 79 -8.67 -11.08 10.42
C PRO A 79 -7.89 -12.41 10.42
N LEU A 80 -7.17 -12.69 11.51
CA LEU A 80 -6.56 -14.00 11.77
C LEU A 80 -7.54 -14.86 12.56
N LEU A 81 -8.11 -15.88 11.93
CA LEU A 81 -9.04 -16.81 12.57
C LEU A 81 -8.28 -18.04 13.06
N ARG A 82 -8.59 -18.48 14.28
CA ARG A 82 -8.10 -19.74 14.86
C ARG A 82 -9.27 -20.70 15.03
N TYR A 83 -9.14 -21.90 14.46
CA TYR A 83 -10.08 -22.98 14.73
C TYR A 83 -9.90 -23.50 16.16
N VAL A 84 -11.01 -23.64 16.88
CA VAL A 84 -11.06 -24.25 18.21
C VAL A 84 -12.09 -25.36 18.13
N SER A 85 -11.61 -26.61 18.25
CA SER A 85 -12.42 -27.82 18.37
C SER A 85 -12.60 -28.22 19.81
#